data_AF-A0A9E1J047-F1
#
_entry.id   AF-A0A9E1J047-F1
#
_cell.length_a   1.000
_cell.length_b   1.000
_cell.length_c   1.000
_cell.angle_alpha   90.00
_cell.angle_beta   90.00
_cell.angle_gamma   90.00
#
_symmetry.space_group_name_H-M   'P 1'
#
loop_
_entity.id
_entity.type
_entity.pdbx_description
1 polymer ?
#
loop_
_entity_poly.entity_id
_entity_poly.type
_entity_poly.pdbx_seq_one_letter_code
_entity_poly.pdbx_strand_id
1 'polypeptide(L)'
;MPKIEIQSFFYDLIHCKNKILSVFDKWDQKYEEDERGALVAGIRECKEADLINLLVNIQKLAAGYEQIKELIDKAEQDQVDEAFVEDDPDDEDF
;
A
#
# COMPACT_ATOMS: atom_id res chain seq x y z
N MET A 1 -7.51 21.28 1.54
CA MET A 1 -8.20 20.06 1.07
C MET A 1 -7.24 18.92 0.72
N PRO A 2 -6.22 19.07 -0.16
CA PRO A 2 -5.40 17.92 -0.60
C PRO A 2 -4.62 17.22 0.53
N LYS A 3 -4.13 17.95 1.54
CA LYS A 3 -3.42 17.34 2.69
C LYS A 3 -4.26 16.34 3.49
N ILE A 4 -5.58 16.55 3.60
CA ILE A 4 -6.47 15.68 4.38
C ILE A 4 -6.69 14.35 3.64
N GLU A 5 -6.79 14.39 2.31
CA GLU A 5 -6.95 13.21 1.46
C GLU A 5 -5.70 12.33 1.47
N ILE A 6 -4.51 12.93 1.42
CA ILE A 6 -3.23 12.20 1.51
C ILE A 6 -3.10 11.51 2.88
N GLN A 7 -3.41 12.23 3.96
CA GLN A 7 -3.37 11.64 5.31
C GLN A 7 -4.35 10.47 5.45
N SER A 8 -5.55 10.61 4.90
CA SER A 8 -6.58 9.56 4.92
C SER A 8 -6.14 8.34 4.10
N PHE A 9 -5.53 8.56 2.95
CA PHE A 9 -4.96 7.49 2.12
C PHE A 9 -3.92 6.66 2.87
N PHE A 10 -2.90 7.29 3.45
CA PHE A 10 -1.87 6.56 4.20
C PHE A 10 -2.43 5.88 5.45
N TYR A 11 -3.38 6.52 6.13
CA TYR A 11 -4.10 5.91 7.25
C TYR A 11 -4.81 4.62 6.83
N ASP A 12 -5.51 4.62 5.70
CA ASP A 12 -6.20 3.45 5.17
C ASP A 12 -5.24 2.31 4.84
N LEU A 13 -4.06 2.60 4.27
CA LEU A 13 -3.04 1.59 3.99
C LEU A 13 -2.47 0.97 5.27
N ILE A 14 -2.13 1.80 6.26
CA ILE A 14 -1.67 1.35 7.58
C ILE A 14 -2.74 0.47 8.24
N HIS A 15 -4.01 0.88 8.15
CA HIS A 15 -5.12 0.10 8.69
C HIS A 15 -5.28 -1.25 8.00
N CYS A 16 -5.15 -1.32 6.67
CA CYS A 16 -5.15 -2.57 5.91
C CYS A 16 -4.00 -3.49 6.36
N LYS A 17 -2.77 -2.96 6.46
CA LYS A 17 -1.61 -3.70 6.97
C LYS A 17 -1.88 -4.27 8.37
N ASN A 18 -2.37 -3.46 9.29
CA ASN A 18 -2.61 -3.88 10.67
C ASN A 18 -3.67 -4.99 10.75
N LYS A 19 -4.71 -4.94 9.90
CA LYS A 19 -5.70 -6.01 9.82
C LYS A 19 -5.11 -7.33 9.32
N ILE A 20 -4.23 -7.28 8.32
CA ILE A 20 -3.53 -8.46 7.80
C ILE A 20 -2.68 -9.09 8.90
N LEU A 21 -1.84 -8.27 9.56
CA LEU A 21 -0.98 -8.75 10.64
C LEU A 21 -1.77 -9.33 11.80
N SER A 22 -2.89 -8.69 12.20
CA SER A 22 -3.74 -9.23 13.26
C SER A 22 -4.33 -10.60 12.93
N VAL A 23 -4.55 -10.93 11.65
CA VAL A 23 -4.98 -12.28 11.24
C VAL A 23 -3.82 -13.26 11.37
N PHE A 24 -2.63 -12.88 10.91
CA PHE A 24 -1.43 -13.72 11.00
C PHE A 24 -1.02 -13.97 12.46
N ASP A 25 -1.02 -12.95 13.32
CA ASP A 25 -0.73 -13.09 14.75
C ASP A 25 -1.68 -14.10 15.42
N LYS A 26 -2.97 -14.11 15.04
CA LYS A 26 -3.94 -15.09 15.55
C LYS A 26 -3.65 -16.50 15.04
N TRP A 27 -3.20 -16.64 13.80
CA TRP A 27 -2.83 -17.93 13.25
C TRP A 27 -1.54 -18.44 13.88
N ASP A 28 -0.53 -17.60 14.04
CA ASP A 28 0.72 -17.93 14.72
C ASP A 28 0.45 -18.43 16.13
N GLN A 29 -0.43 -17.75 16.88
CA GLN A 29 -0.83 -18.19 18.23
C GLN A 29 -1.64 -19.49 18.22
N LYS A 30 -2.53 -19.68 17.25
CA LYS A 30 -3.44 -20.84 17.23
C LYS A 30 -2.77 -22.11 16.71
N TYR A 31 -1.82 -21.97 15.78
CA TYR A 31 -1.21 -23.04 15.00
C TYR A 31 0.31 -23.08 15.18
N GLU A 32 0.84 -22.60 16.31
CA GLU A 32 2.27 -22.53 16.61
C GLU A 32 3.00 -23.87 16.42
N GLU A 33 2.35 -24.96 16.85
CA GLU A 33 2.91 -26.32 16.78
C GLU A 33 2.44 -27.11 15.55
N ASP A 34 1.71 -26.49 14.61
CA ASP A 34 1.22 -27.17 13.42
C ASP A 34 2.36 -27.49 12.45
N GLU A 35 2.55 -28.77 12.12
CA GLU A 35 3.63 -29.25 11.25
C GLU A 35 3.63 -28.62 9.84
N ARG A 36 2.48 -28.10 9.38
CA ARG A 36 2.34 -27.43 8.08
C ARG A 36 2.85 -25.97 8.14
N GLY A 37 2.98 -25.42 9.35
CA GLY A 37 3.20 -24.00 9.62
C GLY A 37 1.90 -23.22 9.77
N ALA A 38 1.91 -22.23 10.65
CA ALA A 38 0.74 -21.47 11.06
C ALA A 38 -0.01 -20.77 9.92
N LEU A 39 0.71 -20.23 8.94
CA LEU A 39 0.10 -19.61 7.76
C LEU A 39 -0.70 -20.61 6.92
N VAL A 40 -0.14 -21.80 6.67
CA VAL A 40 -0.77 -22.83 5.85
C VAL A 40 -1.97 -23.42 6.57
N ALA A 41 -1.84 -23.71 7.86
CA ALA A 41 -2.94 -24.15 8.71
C ALA A 41 -4.06 -23.11 8.76
N GLY A 42 -3.68 -21.85 8.97
CA GLY A 42 -4.58 -20.70 9.03
C GLY A 42 -5.40 -20.52 7.75
N ILE A 43 -4.78 -20.55 6.57
CA ILE A 43 -5.50 -20.44 5.30
C ILE A 43 -6.46 -21.60 5.09
N ARG A 44 -6.05 -22.84 5.39
CA ARG A 44 -6.88 -24.03 5.16
C ARG A 44 -8.12 -24.09 6.05
N GLU A 45 -8.03 -23.52 7.26
CA GLU A 45 -9.10 -23.52 8.25
C GLU A 45 -9.82 -22.18 8.37
N CYS A 46 -9.42 -21.19 7.56
CA CYS A 46 -10.07 -19.88 7.51
C CYS A 46 -11.48 -19.99 6.94
N LYS A 47 -12.45 -19.36 7.61
CA LYS A 47 -13.81 -19.25 7.06
C LYS A 47 -13.78 -18.38 5.81
N GLU A 48 -14.61 -18.70 4.82
CA GLU A 48 -14.64 -17.99 3.53
C GLU A 48 -14.78 -16.47 3.69
N ALA A 49 -15.67 -16.01 4.57
CA ALA A 49 -15.87 -14.58 4.82
C ALA A 49 -14.60 -13.90 5.38
N ASP A 50 -13.88 -14.59 6.28
CA ASP A 50 -12.65 -14.07 6.87
C ASP A 50 -11.49 -14.09 5.85
N LEU A 51 -11.44 -15.12 5.00
CA LEU A 51 -10.47 -15.22 3.91
C LEU A 51 -10.69 -14.13 2.87
N ILE A 52 -11.93 -13.88 2.45
CA ILE A 52 -12.27 -12.79 1.53
C ILE A 52 -11.84 -11.45 2.12
N ASN A 53 -12.12 -11.21 3.41
CA ASN A 53 -11.70 -9.98 4.07
C ASN A 53 -10.17 -9.83 4.10
N LEU A 54 -9.43 -10.89 4.39
CA LEU A 54 -7.96 -10.88 4.34
C LEU A 54 -7.46 -10.52 2.93
N LEU A 55 -7.98 -11.19 1.90
CA LEU A 55 -7.59 -10.97 0.51
C LEU A 55 -7.91 -9.54 0.03
N VAL A 56 -9.06 -8.98 0.42
CA VAL A 56 -9.41 -7.59 0.10
C VAL A 56 -8.44 -6.60 0.74
N ASN A 57 -8.03 -6.81 2.00
CA ASN A 57 -7.04 -5.93 2.63
C ASN A 57 -5.66 -6.05 1.95
N ILE A 58 -5.25 -7.25 1.54
CA ILE A 58 -4.01 -7.47 0.78
C ILE A 58 -4.07 -6.74 -0.56
N GLN A 59 -5.17 -6.89 -1.31
CA GLN A 59 -5.38 -6.22 -2.59
C GLN A 59 -5.35 -4.69 -2.45
N LYS A 60 -6.02 -4.14 -1.43
CA LYS A 60 -6.00 -2.70 -1.16
C LYS A 60 -4.59 -2.20 -0.85
N LEU A 61 -3.82 -2.96 -0.08
CA LEU A 61 -2.45 -2.60 0.23
C LEU A 61 -1.57 -2.61 -1.03
N ALA A 62 -1.70 -3.64 -1.88
CA ALA A 62 -0.97 -3.74 -3.14
C ALA A 62 -1.30 -2.58 -4.09
N ALA A 63 -2.59 -2.29 -4.31
CA ALA A 63 -3.02 -1.15 -5.14
C ALA A 63 -2.53 0.19 -4.57
N GLY A 64 -2.52 0.33 -3.24
CA GLY A 64 -1.96 1.51 -2.58
C GLY A 64 -0.48 1.72 -2.86
N TYR A 65 0.32 0.63 -2.90
CA TYR A 65 1.72 0.72 -3.27
C TYR A 65 1.93 1.16 -4.72
N GLU A 66 1.09 0.70 -5.65
CA GLU A 66 1.13 1.15 -7.05
C GLU A 66 0.81 2.64 -7.14
N GLN A 67 -0.21 3.12 -6.44
CA GLN A 67 -0.56 4.55 -6.38
C GLN A 67 0.56 5.40 -5.77
N ILE A 68 1.24 4.90 -4.73
CA ILE A 68 2.41 5.59 -4.16
C ILE A 68 3.52 5.71 -5.20
N LYS A 69 3.77 4.66 -5.96
CA LYS A 69 4.78 4.69 -7.02
C LYS A 69 4.43 5.73 -8.09
N GLU A 70 3.19 5.75 -8.57
CA GLU A 70 2.73 6.75 -9.54
C GLU A 70 2.89 8.19 -9.02
N LEU A 71 2.61 8.42 -7.74
CA LEU A 71 2.80 9.74 -7.11
C LEU A 71 4.28 10.14 -7.02
N ILE A 72 5.17 9.19 -6.76
CA ILE A 72 6.62 9.42 -6.75
C ILE A 72 7.11 9.72 -8.16
N ASP A 73 6.77 8.86 -9.13
CA ASP A 73 7.17 9.01 -10.54
C ASP A 73 6.73 10.38 -11.08
N LYS A 74 5.50 10.83 -10.73
CA LYS A 74 5.02 12.16 -11.09
C LYS A 74 5.81 13.28 -10.42
N ALA A 75 6.07 13.18 -9.11
CA ALA A 75 6.81 14.20 -8.38
C ALA A 75 8.27 14.31 -8.86
N GLU A 76 8.87 13.23 -9.36
CA GLU A 76 10.17 13.25 -10.01
C GLU A 76 10.12 13.94 -11.38
N GLN A 77 9.10 13.66 -12.19
CA GLN A 77 8.91 14.33 -13.48
C GLN A 77 8.65 15.84 -13.32
N ASP A 78 7.80 16.24 -12.37
CA ASP A 78 7.50 17.65 -12.11
C ASP A 78 8.79 18.44 -11.77
N GLN A 79 9.74 17.84 -11.04
CA GLN A 79 11.05 18.45 -10.75
C GLN A 79 11.96 18.56 -11.98
N VAL A 80 11.93 17.56 -12.87
CA VAL A 80 12.68 17.62 -14.14
C VAL A 80 12.11 18.71 -15.04
N ASP A 81 10.79 18.80 -15.14
CA ASP A 81 10.10 19.81 -15.94
C ASP A 81 10.38 21.23 -15.41
N GLU A 82 10.36 21.44 -14.09
CA GLU A 82 10.73 22.73 -13.47
C GLU A 82 12.18 23.12 -13.79
N ALA A 83 13.12 22.18 -13.71
CA ALA A 83 14.52 22.43 -14.05
C ALA A 83 14.74 22.71 -15.55
N PHE A 84 13.91 22.12 -16.43
CA PHE A 84 13.98 22.35 -17.87
C PHE A 84 13.41 23.73 -18.28
N VAL A 85 12.44 24.24 -17.52
CA VAL A 85 11.88 25.60 -17.71
C VAL A 85 12.83 26.68 -17.20
N GLU A 86 13.61 26.42 -16.15
CA GLU A 86 14.63 27.38 -15.66
C GLU A 86 15.89 27.45 -16.53
N ASP A 87 16.15 26.44 -17.38
CA ASP A 87 17.34 26.35 -18.25
C ASP A 87 17.03 26.65 -19.74
N ASP A 88 15.83 27.14 -20.07
CA ASP A 88 15.48 27.61 -21.42
C ASP A 88 15.99 29.06 -21.61
N PRO A 89 17.08 29.30 -22.36
CA PRO A 89 17.67 30.64 -22.53
C PRO A 89 16.92 31.49 -23.56
N ASP A 90 15.85 30.97 -24.17
CA ASP A 90 15.18 31.57 -25.33
C ASP A 90 13.82 32.23 -25.00
N ASP A 91 13.63 32.69 -23.76
CA ASP A 91 12.59 33.67 -23.39
C ASP A 91 13.20 35.09 -23.20
N GLU A 92 14.16 35.46 -24.05
CA GLU A 92 14.41 36.87 -24.38
C GLU A 92 13.30 37.34 -25.34
N ASP A 93 12.23 37.89 -24.79
CA ASP A 93 11.25 38.73 -25.49
C ASP A 93 12.00 39.79 -26.34
N PHE A 94 12.11 39.58 -27.66
CA PHE A 94 12.45 40.59 -28.67
C PHE A 94 11.76 40.36 -30.02
#